data_AF-H8YYC7-F1
#
_entry.id   AF-H8YYC7-F1
#
_cell.length_a   1.000
_cell.length_b   1.000
_cell.length_c   1.000
_cell.angle_alpha   90.00
_cell.angle_beta   90.00
_cell.angle_gamma   90.00
#
_symmetry.space_group_name_H-M   'P 1'
#
loop_
_entity.id
_entity.type
_entity.pdbx_description
1 polymer ?
#
loop_
_entity_poly.entity_id
_entity_poly.type
_entity_poly.pdbx_seq_one_letter_code
_entity_poly.pdbx_strand_id
1 'polypeptide(L)'
;MQWSDVISDPSLGNLPYNIELDARGKILMSPASNRHAIQQARLVRLLVEWLDTGEIASECSIGTHQGVKVTDVAWMSTAFLGRHGDTTPYPQAPELCIEILSP
;
A
#
# COMPACT_ATOMS: atom_id res chain seq x y z
N MET A 1 -10.27 -12.31 9.30
CA MET A 1 -8.80 -12.40 9.28
C MET A 1 -8.22 -11.05 9.68
N GLN A 2 -7.15 -11.03 10.46
CA GLN A 2 -6.33 -9.84 10.71
C GLN A 2 -5.18 -9.79 9.71
N TRP A 3 -4.57 -8.61 9.52
CA TRP A 3 -3.43 -8.47 8.59
C TRP A 3 -2.23 -9.34 8.98
N SER A 4 -2.00 -9.54 10.27
CA SER A 4 -0.97 -10.45 10.78
C SER A 4 -1.16 -11.88 10.30
N ASP A 5 -2.42 -12.34 10.17
CA ASP A 5 -2.72 -13.69 9.69
C ASP A 5 -2.30 -13.81 8.20
N VAL A 6 -2.59 -12.78 7.38
CA VAL A 6 -2.20 -12.72 5.97
C VAL A 6 -0.69 -12.81 5.80
N ILE A 7 0.07 -12.00 6.55
CA ILE A 7 1.54 -11.98 6.50
C ILE A 7 2.12 -13.33 6.94
N SER A 8 1.50 -13.96 7.95
CA SER A 8 1.97 -15.23 8.49
C SER A 8 1.65 -16.45 7.63
N ASP A 9 0.75 -16.32 6.64
CA ASP A 9 0.30 -17.41 5.78
C ASP A 9 1.24 -17.58 4.57
N PRO A 10 2.05 -18.66 4.51
CA PRO A 10 2.99 -18.87 3.42
C PRO A 10 2.31 -19.06 2.05
N SER A 11 1.04 -19.47 2.02
CA SER A 11 0.30 -19.64 0.77
C SER A 11 -0.09 -18.31 0.11
N LEU A 12 -0.06 -17.21 0.86
CA LEU A 12 -0.41 -15.87 0.39
C LEU A 12 0.80 -15.02 0.00
N GLY A 13 2.01 -15.39 0.42
CA GLY A 13 3.21 -14.54 0.29
C GLY A 13 3.83 -14.42 -1.10
N ASN A 14 3.49 -15.28 -2.07
CA ASN A 14 4.08 -15.27 -3.42
C ASN A 14 3.03 -15.38 -4.53
N LEU A 15 1.92 -14.66 -4.35
CA LEU A 15 0.83 -14.63 -5.31
C LEU A 15 1.01 -13.46 -6.31
N PRO A 16 0.59 -13.61 -7.58
CA PRO A 16 0.62 -12.52 -8.57
C PRO A 16 -0.57 -11.55 -8.40
N TYR A 17 -1.06 -11.39 -7.17
CA TYR A 17 -2.23 -10.59 -6.83
C TYR A 17 -1.85 -9.57 -5.75
N ASN A 18 -2.39 -8.36 -5.84
CA ASN A 18 -2.48 -7.48 -4.68
C ASN A 18 -3.52 -8.06 -3.70
N ILE A 19 -3.25 -7.97 -2.40
CA ILE A 19 -4.07 -8.53 -1.33
C ILE A 19 -4.50 -7.41 -0.39
N GLU A 20 -5.80 -7.33 -0.14
CA GLU A 20 -6.41 -6.44 0.86
C GLU A 20 -7.33 -7.22 1.79
N LEU A 21 -7.78 -6.56 2.86
CA LEU A 21 -8.86 -7.06 3.71
C LEU A 21 -10.06 -6.10 3.68
N ASP A 22 -11.26 -6.65 3.52
CA ASP A 22 -12.51 -5.90 3.73
C ASP A 22 -12.84 -5.70 5.23
N ALA A 23 -13.93 -4.98 5.52
CA ALA A 23 -14.35 -4.67 6.88
C ALA A 23 -14.71 -5.91 7.73
N ARG A 24 -14.92 -7.07 7.08
CA ARG A 24 -15.22 -8.35 7.71
C ARG A 24 -13.99 -9.26 7.77
N GLY A 25 -12.82 -8.74 7.37
CA GLY A 25 -11.57 -9.47 7.30
C GLY A 25 -11.59 -10.59 6.25
N LYS A 26 -12.33 -10.39 5.15
CA LYS A 26 -12.24 -11.24 3.96
C LYS A 26 -11.14 -10.72 3.04
N ILE A 27 -10.41 -11.65 2.43
CA ILE A 27 -9.39 -11.33 1.44
C ILE A 27 -10.04 -10.83 0.16
N LEU A 28 -9.58 -9.67 -0.32
CA LEU A 28 -9.82 -9.17 -1.66
C LEU A 28 -8.53 -9.32 -2.46
N MET A 29 -8.62 -9.80 -3.69
CA MET A 29 -7.48 -9.98 -4.58
C MET A 29 -7.72 -9.28 -5.91
N SER A 30 -6.72 -8.53 -6.35
CA SER A 30 -6.71 -7.88 -7.67
C SER A 30 -5.51 -8.38 -8.46
N PRO A 31 -5.68 -8.78 -9.73
CA PRO A 31 -4.56 -9.25 -10.56
C PRO A 31 -3.58 -8.13 -10.86
N ALA A 32 -2.29 -8.43 -10.80
CA ALA A 32 -1.28 -7.53 -11.32
C ALA A 32 -1.47 -7.33 -12.83
N SER A 33 -1.26 -6.10 -13.31
CA SER A 33 -1.21 -5.81 -14.75
C SER A 33 -0.02 -4.93 -15.10
N ASN A 34 0.59 -5.19 -16.26
CA ASN A 34 1.77 -4.43 -16.70
C ASN A 34 1.48 -2.93 -16.84
N ARG A 35 0.27 -2.59 -17.31
CA ARG A 35 -0.15 -1.20 -17.44
C ARG A 35 -0.17 -0.53 -16.08
N HIS A 36 -0.76 -1.17 -15.08
CA HIS A 36 -0.83 -0.67 -13.69
C HIS A 36 0.57 -0.46 -13.11
N ALA A 37 1.43 -1.47 -13.19
CA ALA A 37 2.81 -1.40 -12.72
C ALA A 37 3.63 -0.29 -13.40
N ILE A 38 3.44 -0.08 -14.72
CA ILE A 38 4.08 1.03 -15.44
C ILE A 38 3.60 2.39 -14.92
N GLN A 39 2.31 2.54 -14.58
CA GLN A 39 1.79 3.79 -14.03
C GLN A 39 2.32 4.04 -12.60
N GLN A 40 2.37 3.02 -11.74
CA GLN A 40 2.98 3.12 -10.41
C GLN A 40 4.42 3.64 -10.52
N ALA A 41 5.23 3.03 -11.40
CA ALA A 41 6.62 3.44 -11.60
C ALA A 41 6.75 4.89 -12.12
N ARG A 42 5.83 5.36 -12.97
CA ARG A 42 5.81 6.75 -13.44
C ARG A 42 5.45 7.73 -12.33
N LEU A 43 4.48 7.38 -11.49
CA LEU A 43 4.09 8.19 -10.33
C LEU A 43 5.23 8.29 -9.33
N VAL A 44 5.90 7.18 -9.00
CA VAL A 44 7.08 7.20 -8.12
C VAL A 44 8.16 8.13 -8.67
N ARG A 45 8.49 8.05 -9.96
CA ARG A 45 9.47 8.96 -10.59
C ARG A 45 9.05 10.42 -10.48
N LEU A 46 7.78 10.71 -10.75
CA LEU A 46 7.24 12.06 -10.61
C LEU A 46 7.35 12.55 -9.17
N LEU A 47 6.98 11.74 -8.17
CA LEU A 47 7.09 12.15 -6.78
C LEU A 47 8.54 12.42 -6.36
N VAL A 48 9.50 11.61 -6.83
CA VAL A 48 10.93 11.83 -6.59
C VAL A 48 11.41 13.15 -7.20
N GLU A 49 10.89 13.55 -8.36
CA GLU A 49 11.26 14.83 -9.01
C GLU A 49 10.73 16.06 -8.27
N TRP A 50 9.61 15.94 -7.54
CA TRP A 50 8.90 17.08 -6.96
C TRP A 50 8.98 17.16 -5.43
N LEU A 51 9.38 16.09 -4.75
CA LEU A 51 9.40 16.02 -3.28
C LEU A 51 10.83 15.78 -2.79
N ASP A 52 11.43 16.82 -2.24
CA ASP A 52 12.82 16.81 -1.76
C ASP A 52 13.02 16.14 -0.38
N THR A 53 11.92 15.72 0.27
CA THR A 53 11.93 15.12 1.62
C THR A 53 10.85 14.06 1.77
N GLY A 54 10.94 13.27 2.85
CA GLY A 54 10.03 12.15 3.10
C GLY A 54 10.43 10.89 2.36
N GLU A 55 9.56 9.89 2.38
CA GLU A 55 9.76 8.61 1.69
C GLU A 55 8.56 8.28 0.82
N ILE A 56 8.82 7.59 -0.29
CA ILE A 56 7.81 7.10 -1.22
C ILE A 56 7.78 5.59 -1.11
N ALA A 57 6.59 5.01 -0.91
CA ALA A 57 6.39 3.57 -0.89
C ALA A 57 5.34 3.16 -1.91
N SER A 58 5.54 2.01 -2.54
CA SER A 58 4.51 1.30 -3.30
C SER A 58 3.88 0.21 -2.45
N GLU A 59 2.62 -0.13 -2.70
CA GLU A 59 1.91 -1.24 -2.04
C GLU A 59 1.89 -1.09 -0.51
N CYS A 60 1.52 0.09 -0.04
CA CYS A 60 1.58 0.46 1.38
C CYS A 60 0.29 0.05 2.11
N SER A 61 0.40 -0.89 3.06
CA SER A 61 -0.75 -1.39 3.83
C SER A 61 -1.18 -0.43 4.95
N ILE A 62 -2.46 -0.07 4.98
CA ILE A 62 -3.06 0.92 5.87
C ILE A 62 -4.30 0.31 6.54
N GLY A 63 -4.32 0.34 7.87
CA GLY A 63 -5.48 -0.03 8.66
C GLY A 63 -6.57 1.03 8.55
N THR A 64 -7.78 0.61 8.18
CA THR A 64 -8.95 1.48 8.05
C THR A 64 -10.18 0.84 8.72
N HIS A 65 -11.25 1.61 8.89
CA HIS A 65 -12.54 1.07 9.31
C HIS A 65 -13.16 0.09 8.29
N GLN A 66 -12.64 0.06 7.06
CA GLN A 66 -13.09 -0.85 5.99
C GLN A 66 -12.18 -2.07 5.83
N GLY A 67 -11.33 -2.36 6.83
CA GLY A 67 -10.29 -3.38 6.76
C GLY A 67 -8.93 -2.78 6.38
N VAL A 68 -8.05 -3.60 5.80
CA VAL A 68 -6.72 -3.15 5.40
C VAL A 68 -6.69 -2.87 3.91
N LYS A 69 -6.33 -1.63 3.57
CA LYS A 69 -6.17 -1.16 2.19
C LYS A 69 -4.70 -1.06 1.85
N VAL A 70 -4.36 -1.39 0.61
CA VAL A 70 -2.98 -1.37 0.13
C VAL A 70 -2.92 -0.37 -0.99
N THR A 71 -2.34 0.80 -0.70
CA THR A 71 -2.31 1.88 -1.69
C THR A 71 -1.20 1.67 -2.71
N ASP A 72 -1.50 1.97 -3.98
CA ASP A 72 -0.56 1.78 -5.08
C ASP A 72 0.73 2.56 -4.88
N VAL A 73 0.62 3.84 -4.50
CA VAL A 73 1.75 4.72 -4.20
C VAL A 73 1.38 5.63 -3.02
N ALA A 74 2.25 5.69 -2.03
CA ALA A 74 2.16 6.61 -0.91
C ALA A 74 3.38 7.51 -0.82
N TRP A 75 3.19 8.73 -0.33
CA TRP A 75 4.29 9.56 0.20
C TRP A 75 4.05 9.85 1.68
N MET A 76 5.12 9.74 2.46
CA MET A 76 5.13 9.90 3.91
C MET A 76 6.17 10.96 4.28
N SER A 77 5.77 11.96 5.06
CA SER A 77 6.72 12.96 5.54
C SER A 77 7.74 12.36 6.52
N THR A 78 8.88 13.03 6.74
CA THR A 78 9.83 12.66 7.81
C THR A 78 9.15 12.59 9.18
N ALA A 79 8.12 13.41 9.43
CA ALA A 79 7.37 13.40 10.68
C ALA A 79 6.45 12.17 10.78
N PHE A 80 5.83 11.74 9.67
CA PHE A 80 5.06 10.51 9.62
C PHE A 80 5.95 9.30 9.91
N LEU A 81 7.10 9.22 9.22
CA LEU A 81 8.08 8.15 9.41
C LEU A 81 8.66 8.14 10.83
N GLY A 82 8.92 9.32 11.41
CA GLY A 82 9.36 9.43 12.79
C GLY A 82 8.34 8.93 13.82
N ARG A 83 7.04 8.97 13.49
CA ARG A 83 5.97 8.45 14.35
C ARG A 83 5.67 6.97 14.12
N HIS A 84 5.70 6.52 12.87
CA HIS A 84 5.17 5.22 12.48
C HIS A 84 6.22 4.23 11.97
N GLY A 85 7.44 4.66 11.67
CA GLY A 85 8.51 3.79 11.17
C GLY A 85 8.05 2.97 9.97
N ASP A 86 8.23 1.66 10.05
CA ASP A 86 7.79 0.63 9.10
C ASP A 86 6.59 -0.19 9.63
N THR A 87 5.81 0.40 10.55
CA THR A 87 4.65 -0.28 11.16
C THR A 87 3.73 -0.86 10.10
N THR A 88 3.39 -2.13 10.25
CA THR A 88 2.58 -2.87 9.27
C THR A 88 1.35 -3.49 9.95
N PRO A 89 0.11 -3.16 9.52
CA PRO A 89 -0.21 -2.06 8.61
C PRO A 89 -0.07 -0.71 9.33
N TYR A 90 0.08 0.39 8.59
CA TYR A 90 0.06 1.71 9.22
C TYR A 90 -1.29 1.96 9.89
N PRO A 91 -1.31 2.45 11.15
CA PRO A 91 -2.55 2.70 11.87
C PRO A 91 -3.28 3.97 11.38
N GLN A 92 -2.62 4.77 10.54
CA GLN A 92 -3.13 5.99 9.94
C GLN A 92 -2.65 6.07 8.49
N ALA A 93 -3.47 6.63 7.60
CA ALA A 93 -3.05 6.87 6.23
C ALA A 93 -1.88 7.89 6.17
N PRO A 94 -0.87 7.64 5.31
CA PRO A 94 0.13 8.65 4.92
C PRO A 94 -0.50 9.96 4.42
N GLU A 95 0.28 11.04 4.41
CA GLU A 95 -0.17 12.35 3.94
C GLU A 95 -0.65 12.33 2.48
N LEU A 96 -0.07 11.47 1.66
CA LEU A 96 -0.50 11.26 0.27
C LEU A 96 -0.63 9.77 0.00
N CYS A 97 -1.82 9.35 -0.44
CA CYS A 97 -2.11 8.03 -0.98
C CYS A 97 -2.66 8.22 -2.40
N ILE A 98 -2.17 7.44 -3.36
CA ILE A 98 -2.54 7.53 -4.78
C ILE A 98 -3.00 6.14 -5.23
N GLU A 99 -4.20 6.08 -5.81
CA GLU A 99 -4.74 4.87 -6.43
C GLU A 99 -4.81 5.03 -7.95
N ILE A 100 -4.44 3.98 -8.68
CA ILE A 100 -4.48 3.91 -10.13
C ILE A 100 -5.69 3.06 -10.51
N LEU A 101 -6.65 3.68 -11.19
CA LEU A 101 -7.82 2.95 -11.65
C LEU A 101 -7.44 1.90 -12.69
N SER A 102 -7.71 0.64 -12.37
CA SER A 102 -7.68 -0.46 -13.31
C SER A 102 -9.07 -0.67 -13.96
N PRO A 103 -9.15 -1.09 -15.24
CA PRO A 103 -10.41 -1.35 -15.94
C PRO A 103 -11.30 -2.41 -15.30
#